data_AF-A0A0A2A5T3-F1
#
_entry.id   AF-A0A0A2A5T3-F1
#
_cell.length_a   1.000
_cell.length_b   1.000
_cell.length_c   1.000
_cell.angle_alpha   90.00
_cell.angle_beta   90.00
_cell.angle_gamma   90.00
#
_symmetry.space_group_name_H-M   'P 1'
#
loop_
_entity.id
_entity.type
_entity.pdbx_description
1 polymer ?
#
loop_
_entity_poly.entity_id
_entity_poly.type
_entity_poly.pdbx_seq_one_letter_code
_entity_poly.pdbx_strand_id
1 'polypeptide(L)' 'MTYYSCFDQKGNIIARCQTKEDINVLKKMGRPIVEIKEMKKEESVVCSLTGSPSDYNEDY' A
#
# COMPACT_ATOMS: atom_id res chain seq x y z
N MET A 1 12.11 -5.17 4.61
CA MET A 1 11.44 -4.36 3.58
C MET A 1 10.89 -3.11 4.23
N THR A 2 11.10 -1.96 3.59
CA THR A 2 10.59 -0.66 4.05
C THR A 2 9.36 -0.34 3.20
N TYR A 3 8.28 0.11 3.82
CA TYR A 3 7.07 0.52 3.11
C TYR A 3 6.86 2.01 3.31
N TYR A 4 6.20 2.65 2.35
CA TYR A 4 5.92 4.07 2.34
C TYR A 4 4.44 4.31 2.17
N SER A 5 3.85 5.14 3.00
CA SER A 5 2.49 5.67 2.80
C SER A 5 2.57 7.01 2.05
N CYS A 6 1.82 7.10 0.97
CA CYS A 6 1.68 8.31 0.16
C CYS A 6 0.37 9.01 0.51
N PHE A 7 0.43 10.31 0.82
CA PHE A 7 -0.72 11.09 1.24
C PHE A 7 -1.12 12.14 0.20
N ASP A 8 -2.41 12.42 0.12
CA ASP A 8 -2.97 13.54 -0.64
C ASP A 8 -2.96 14.87 0.14
N GLN A 9 -3.40 15.95 -0.51
CA GLN A 9 -3.53 17.29 0.10
C GLN A 9 -4.43 17.36 1.33
N LYS A 10 -5.32 16.37 1.52
CA LYS A 10 -6.25 16.28 2.65
C LYS A 10 -5.70 15.41 3.78
N GLY A 11 -4.50 14.84 3.62
CA GLY A 11 -3.90 13.92 4.57
C GLY A 11 -4.43 12.49 4.50
N ASN A 12 -5.14 12.11 3.42
CA ASN A 12 -5.60 10.74 3.23
C ASN A 12 -4.52 9.90 2.58
N ILE A 13 -4.41 8.63 2.98
CA ILE A 13 -3.54 7.66 2.32
C ILE A 13 -4.15 7.30 0.96
N ILE A 14 -3.41 7.55 -0.11
CA ILE A 14 -3.83 7.25 -1.49
C ILE A 14 -3.06 6.09 -2.11
N ALA A 15 -1.91 5.71 -1.55
CA ALA A 15 -1.14 4.54 -1.95
C ALA A 15 -0.17 4.10 -0.85
N ARG A 16 0.20 2.82 -0.88
CA ARG A 16 1.34 2.27 -0.13
C ARG A 16 2.31 1.62 -1.11
N CYS A 17 3.60 1.95 -0.97
CA CYS A 17 4.65 1.54 -1.90
C CYS A 17 5.79 0.85 -1.16
N GLN A 18 6.46 -0.10 -1.82
CA GLN A 18 7.62 -0.79 -1.25
C GLN A 18 8.92 -0.06 -1.57
N THR A 19 8.96 0.66 -2.69
CA THR A 19 10.14 1.38 -3.13
C THR A 19 9.83 2.84 -3.44
N LYS A 20 10.88 3.68 -3.45
CA LYS A 20 10.75 5.06 -3.93
C LYS A 20 10.48 5.13 -5.44
N GLU A 21 10.84 4.08 -6.18
CA GLU A 21 10.63 4.01 -7.62
C GLU A 21 9.13 3.87 -7.95
N ASP A 22 8.41 3.04 -7.20
CA ASP A 22 6.95 2.95 -7.27
C ASP A 22 6.27 4.31 -7.04
N ILE A 23 6.77 5.07 -6.07
CA ILE A 23 6.24 6.41 -5.77
C ILE A 23 6.47 7.36 -6.97
N ASN A 24 7.62 7.29 -7.61
CA ASN A 24 7.91 8.09 -8.80
C ASN A 24 7.01 7.71 -9.98
N VAL A 25 6.70 6.43 -10.15
CA VAL A 25 5.71 5.97 -11.15
C VAL A 25 4.35 6.58 -10.86
N LEU A 26 3.88 6.54 -9.61
CA LEU A 26 2.60 7.16 -9.21
C LEU A 26 2.57 8.66 -9.48
N LYS A 27 3.66 9.38 -9.19
CA LYS A 27 3.80 10.81 -9.52
C LYS A 27 3.71 11.06 -11.03
N LYS A 28 4.40 10.25 -11.85
CA LYS A 28 4.33 10.34 -13.32
C LYS A 28 2.92 10.06 -13.86
N MET A 29 2.15 9.22 -13.19
CA MET A 29 0.75 8.93 -13.50
C MET A 29 -0.22 10.06 -13.07
N GLY A 30 0.29 11.18 -12.54
CA GLY A 30 -0.51 12.33 -12.14
C GLY A 30 -1.18 12.18 -10.78
N ARG A 31 -0.74 11.26 -9.92
CA ARG A 31 -1.28 11.16 -8.55
C ARG A 31 -0.79 12.35 -7.71
N PRO A 32 -1.68 13.05 -6.99
CA PRO A 32 -1.34 14.24 -6.20
C PRO A 32 -0.71 13.86 -4.85
N ILE A 33 0.45 13.21 -4.88
CA ILE A 33 1.18 12.81 -3.67
C ILE A 33 1.92 14.03 -3.13
N VAL A 34 1.53 14.50 -1.95
CA VAL A 34 2.14 15.67 -1.29
C VAL A 34 3.08 15.31 -0.16
N GLU A 35 2.81 14.19 0.53
CA GLU A 35 3.63 13.72 1.64
C GLU A 35 3.89 12.22 1.49
N ILE A 36 5.09 11.79 1.88
CA ILE A 36 5.52 10.40 1.88
C ILE A 36 6.06 10.12 3.28
N LYS A 37 5.50 9.15 3.98
CA LYS A 37 6.02 8.70 5.29
C LYS A 37 6.45 7.25 5.21
N GLU A 38 7.61 6.96 5.77
CA GLU A 38 8.04 5.59 6.00
C GLU A 38 7.13 4.96 7.05
N MET A 39 6.63 3.77 6.75
CA MET A 39 5.76 3.00 7.65
C MET A 39 6.61 2.35 8.73
N LYS A 40 6.10 2.34 9.96
CA LYS A 40 6.71 1.54 11.02
C LYS A 40 6.58 0.05 10.71
N LYS A 41 7.47 -0.77 11.26
CA LYS A 41 7.39 -2.24 11.11
C LYS A 41 6.02 -2.81 11.49
N GLU A 42 5.37 -2.21 12.48
CA GLU A 42 4.05 -2.62 12.97
C GLU A 42 2.91 -2.25 11.99
N GLU A 43 3.08 -1.18 11.22
CA GLU A 43 2.10 -0.73 10.21
C GLU A 43 2.30 -1.45 8.86
N SER A 44 3.52 -1.96 8.66
CA SER A 44 3.98 -2.67 7.46
C SER A 44 3.38 -4.07 7.30
N VAL A 45 2.43 -4.47 8.16
CA VAL A 45 1.70 -5.74 8.03
C VAL A 45 0.78 -5.65 6.81
N VAL A 46 1.35 -5.96 5.65
CA VAL A 46 0.58 -6.40 4.49
C VAL A 46 0.04 -7.76 4.88
N CYS A 47 -1.29 -7.93 4.96
CA CYS A 47 -1.90 -9.24 5.09
C CYS A 47 -1.36 -10.15 3.97
N SER A 48 -0.42 -11.02 4.30
CA SER A 48 0.00 -12.10 3.44
C SER A 48 -1.10 -13.14 3.44
N LEU A 49 -1.76 -13.31 2.28
CA LEU A 49 -2.69 -14.40 1.94
C LEU A 49 -3.84 -14.62 2.93
N THR A 50 -4.96 -13.92 2.75
CA THR A 50 -6.24 -14.64 2.82
C THR A 50 -6.35 -15.42 1.52
N GLY A 51 -6.33 -16.75 1.61
CA GLY A 51 -6.28 -17.66 0.46
C GLY A 51 -7.31 -17.35 -0.62
N SER A 52 -7.04 -17.80 -1.84
CA SER A 52 -8.01 -17.72 -2.93
C SER A 52 -9.37 -18.26 -2.47
N PRO A 53 -10.50 -17.66 -2.87
CA PRO A 53 -11.85 -18.13 -2.51
C PRO A 53 -12.10 -19.62 -2.81
N SER A 54 -11.25 -20.22 -3.67
CA SER A 54 -11.23 -21.63 -4.02
C SER A 54 -10.86 -22.59 -2.86
N ASP A 55 -10.29 -22.09 -1.76
CA ASP A 55 -10.04 -22.89 -0.54
C ASP A 55 -11.26 -22.93 0.41
N TYR A 56 -12.31 -22.15 0.14
CA TYR A 56 -13.55 -22.19 0.92
C TYR A 56 -14.58 -23.07 0.22
N ASN A 57 -14.38 -24.39 0.30
CA ASN A 57 -15.43 -25.37 -0.02
C ASN A 57 -15.90 -25.99 1.31
N GLU A 58 -16.70 -25.24 2.07
CA GLU A 58 -17.51 -25.83 3.15
C GLU A 58 -18.68 -26.55 2.50
N ASP A 59 -18.50 -27.85 2.28
CA ASP A 59 -19.59 -28.81 2.17
C ASP A 59 -20.38 -28.76 3.50
N TYR A 60 -21.50 -28.04 3.53
CA TYR A 60 -22.52 -28.16 4.60
C TYR A 60 -23.91 -27.79 4.11
#